data_AF-A0A931V9B8-F1
#
_entry.id   AF-A0A931V9B8-F1
#
_cell.length_a   1.000
_cell.length_b   1.000
_cell.length_c   1.000
_cell.angle_alpha   90.00
_cell.angle_beta   90.00
_cell.angle_gamma   90.00
#
_symmetry.space_group_name_H-M   'P 1'
#
loop_
_entity.id
_entity.type
_entity.pdbx_description
1 polymer ?
#
loop_
_entity_poly.entity_id
_entity_poly.type
_entity_poly.pdbx_seq_one_letter_code
_entity_poly.pdbx_strand_id
1 'polypeptide(L)'
;LIFSNWDSSLTATNVTILTNGQMTIPAAFSNNAMSNRVWIICSNLSIAAGASINADSKGYRGALNSLGETTGHGPGGSASSGGASYGGRGAGGANAGPIYGDASAPTEPGSGGGRESGSVNGGAGGGAIRIQASGAVTNNGTITANGGTAGGTYAGCGSGGGIYITCSTLSGTNGIIRASGGSQGNRGGAGGGRIAVIYDTNAQVSIPSLLFQTAGGAGNLSYGGYGGVGSLYFPNNLFLNPTNFIHAGQWTVPGFTSWAPGTLLVSNGWLRFPADGFQLTVTNDLSIVGTNSYEHRIELTNGAVTCGGNMFLTNAGLVLYAGVTSGPTLNCSGNLTLTNGAAIYVYNGPTNDGATNWSVLIAVTGAVFIQNNTDVYLYSDPTNGGSALMRMRNLTLGAGGTISADNAGFVGRSVQCAD
;
A
#
# COMPACT_ATOMS: atom_id res chain seq x y z
N LEU A 1 -0.52 -13.85 -26.25
CA LEU A 1 -0.75 -15.21 -25.71
C LEU A 1 -1.75 -15.12 -24.56
N ILE A 2 -2.72 -16.03 -24.48
CA ILE A 2 -3.74 -16.09 -23.41
C ILE A 2 -3.59 -17.41 -22.66
N PHE A 3 -3.48 -17.36 -21.33
CA PHE A 3 -3.47 -18.53 -20.45
C PHE A 3 -4.89 -18.77 -19.91
N SER A 4 -5.56 -19.85 -20.30
CA SER A 4 -7.00 -20.06 -20.06
C SER A 4 -7.36 -21.14 -19.04
N ASN A 5 -6.45 -21.45 -18.12
CA ASN A 5 -6.73 -22.23 -16.92
C ASN A 5 -5.66 -21.96 -15.84
N TRP A 6 -5.82 -22.55 -14.66
CA TRP A 6 -4.90 -22.36 -13.54
C TRP A 6 -3.58 -23.15 -13.67
N ASP A 7 -3.64 -24.37 -14.19
CA ASP A 7 -2.52 -25.32 -14.10
C ASP A 7 -1.58 -25.31 -15.32
N SER A 8 -1.95 -24.61 -16.40
CA SER A 8 -1.12 -24.52 -17.60
C SER A 8 0.02 -23.55 -17.41
N SER A 9 1.22 -23.99 -17.79
CA SER A 9 2.43 -23.18 -17.83
C SER A 9 3.03 -23.10 -19.23
N LEU A 10 3.65 -21.97 -19.53
CA LEU A 10 4.59 -21.83 -20.64
C LEU A 10 5.96 -22.29 -20.13
N THR A 11 6.48 -23.39 -20.66
CA THR A 11 7.83 -23.88 -20.35
C THR A 11 8.76 -23.67 -21.54
N ALA A 12 9.84 -22.91 -21.36
CA ALA A 12 10.82 -22.63 -22.41
C ALA A 12 12.19 -22.24 -21.82
N THR A 13 13.31 -22.43 -22.53
CA THR A 13 14.61 -21.95 -22.03
C THR A 13 14.65 -20.42 -21.94
N ASN A 14 14.29 -19.73 -23.01
CA ASN A 14 14.26 -18.26 -23.05
C ASN A 14 12.87 -17.80 -23.47
N VAL A 15 12.29 -16.87 -22.73
CA VAL A 15 11.05 -16.19 -23.09
C VAL A 15 11.38 -14.73 -23.34
N THR A 16 11.08 -14.25 -24.53
CA THR A 16 11.24 -12.83 -24.89
C THR A 16 9.90 -12.27 -25.33
N ILE A 17 9.43 -11.23 -24.64
CA ILE A 17 8.24 -10.47 -25.03
C ILE A 17 8.72 -9.19 -25.69
N LEU A 18 8.62 -9.14 -27.02
CA LEU A 18 9.01 -7.97 -27.81
C LEU A 18 8.02 -6.82 -27.63
N THR A 19 8.41 -5.61 -28.02
CA THR A 19 7.55 -4.41 -27.99
C THR A 19 6.18 -4.69 -28.59
N ASN A 20 5.11 -4.23 -27.93
CA ASN A 20 3.71 -4.51 -28.22
C ASN A 20 3.26 -5.97 -28.01
N GLY A 21 4.18 -6.87 -27.66
CA GLY A 21 3.85 -8.23 -27.26
C GLY A 21 3.10 -8.26 -25.93
N GLN A 22 2.08 -9.11 -25.85
CA GLN A 22 1.27 -9.26 -24.64
C GLN A 22 1.04 -10.73 -24.26
N MET A 23 1.22 -11.02 -22.98
CA MET A 23 0.69 -12.21 -22.31
C MET A 23 -0.42 -11.80 -21.36
N THR A 24 -1.52 -12.55 -21.32
CA THR A 24 -2.69 -12.24 -20.50
C THR A 24 -3.52 -13.47 -20.15
N ILE A 25 -4.61 -13.28 -19.42
CA ILE A 25 -5.59 -14.30 -19.04
C ILE A 25 -7.01 -13.89 -19.50
N PRO A 26 -8.00 -14.80 -19.48
CA PRO A 26 -9.41 -14.47 -19.68
C PRO A 26 -9.96 -13.42 -18.70
N ALA A 27 -11.22 -13.04 -18.91
CA ALA A 27 -11.92 -12.09 -18.05
C ALA A 27 -12.11 -12.61 -16.62
N ALA A 28 -12.48 -11.70 -15.72
CA ALA A 28 -12.76 -12.01 -14.32
C ALA A 28 -13.85 -13.07 -14.13
N PHE A 29 -13.78 -13.80 -13.03
CA PHE A 29 -14.58 -15.00 -12.77
C PHE A 29 -15.32 -14.93 -11.41
N SER A 30 -16.38 -15.72 -11.24
CA SER A 30 -17.12 -15.81 -9.96
C SER A 30 -16.50 -16.85 -9.02
N ASN A 31 -16.97 -16.92 -7.78
CA ASN A 31 -16.52 -17.94 -6.81
C ASN A 31 -16.67 -19.39 -7.29
N ASN A 32 -17.58 -19.64 -8.24
CA ASN A 32 -17.93 -20.98 -8.72
C ASN A 32 -17.33 -21.29 -10.10
N ALA A 33 -16.53 -20.37 -10.65
CA ALA A 33 -15.90 -20.51 -11.95
C ALA A 33 -14.40 -20.81 -11.78
N MET A 34 -13.83 -21.50 -12.78
CA MET A 34 -12.40 -21.74 -12.84
C MET A 34 -11.63 -20.41 -12.97
N SER A 35 -10.59 -20.26 -12.14
CA SER A 35 -9.65 -19.15 -12.20
C SER A 35 -8.60 -19.34 -13.31
N ASN A 36 -7.88 -18.27 -13.65
CA ASN A 36 -6.80 -18.27 -14.62
C ASN A 36 -5.56 -17.59 -14.03
N ARG A 37 -4.36 -18.01 -14.45
CA ARG A 37 -3.12 -17.30 -14.13
C ARG A 37 -2.16 -17.31 -15.31
N VAL A 38 -1.33 -16.29 -15.40
CA VAL A 38 -0.12 -16.39 -16.23
C VAL A 38 0.89 -17.23 -15.45
N TRP A 39 1.38 -18.32 -16.03
CA TRP A 39 2.44 -19.13 -15.42
C TRP A 39 3.57 -19.38 -16.41
N ILE A 40 4.74 -18.79 -16.15
CA ILE A 40 5.93 -18.92 -16.99
C ILE A 40 7.01 -19.66 -16.21
N ILE A 41 7.56 -20.72 -16.82
CA ILE A 41 8.70 -21.48 -16.31
C ILE A 41 9.82 -21.36 -17.36
N CYS A 42 10.94 -20.74 -17.02
CA CYS A 42 12.02 -20.53 -17.96
C CYS A 42 13.41 -20.45 -17.34
N SER A 43 14.46 -20.39 -18.16
CA SER A 43 15.79 -19.99 -17.69
C SER A 43 15.89 -18.48 -17.64
N ASN A 44 15.59 -17.77 -18.73
CA ASN A 44 15.62 -16.31 -18.76
C ASN A 44 14.32 -15.72 -19.33
N LEU A 45 13.86 -14.62 -18.73
CA LEU A 45 12.72 -13.84 -19.19
C LEU A 45 13.19 -12.42 -19.53
N SER A 46 12.91 -11.96 -20.75
CA SER A 46 13.12 -10.58 -21.16
C SER A 46 11.81 -9.95 -21.62
N ILE A 47 11.47 -8.79 -21.04
CA ILE A 47 10.26 -8.02 -21.38
C ILE A 47 10.73 -6.67 -21.91
N ALA A 48 10.53 -6.43 -23.20
CA ALA A 48 10.94 -5.19 -23.84
C ALA A 48 10.08 -3.99 -23.41
N ALA A 49 10.59 -2.78 -23.62
CA ALA A 49 9.78 -1.57 -23.49
C ALA A 49 8.55 -1.65 -24.42
N GLY A 50 7.38 -1.25 -23.90
CA GLY A 50 6.09 -1.38 -24.58
C GLY A 50 5.51 -2.80 -24.62
N ALA A 51 6.20 -3.81 -24.06
CA ALA A 51 5.66 -5.16 -23.88
C ALA A 51 4.94 -5.31 -22.53
N SER A 52 4.00 -6.25 -22.44
CA SER A 52 3.28 -6.49 -21.19
C SER A 52 2.98 -7.95 -20.83
N ILE A 53 2.99 -8.22 -19.54
CA ILE A 53 2.24 -9.32 -18.92
C ILE A 53 1.09 -8.66 -18.14
N ASN A 54 -0.13 -8.79 -18.64
CA ASN A 54 -1.28 -8.03 -18.14
C ASN A 54 -2.37 -8.97 -17.58
N ALA A 55 -2.66 -8.83 -16.31
CA ALA A 55 -3.75 -9.49 -15.59
C ALA A 55 -4.68 -8.47 -14.89
N ASP A 56 -4.73 -7.23 -15.36
CA ASP A 56 -5.56 -6.18 -14.77
C ASP A 56 -7.05 -6.53 -14.85
N SER A 57 -7.78 -6.37 -13.75
CA SER A 57 -9.23 -6.63 -13.64
C SER A 57 -9.65 -8.05 -14.05
N LYS A 58 -8.76 -9.04 -13.90
CA LYS A 58 -8.97 -10.43 -14.34
C LYS A 58 -8.90 -11.47 -13.20
N GLY A 59 -9.07 -11.01 -11.96
CA GLY A 59 -9.25 -11.84 -10.78
C GLY A 59 -10.70 -12.21 -10.53
N TYR A 60 -11.13 -12.20 -9.27
CA TYR A 60 -12.54 -12.38 -8.94
C TYR A 60 -13.36 -11.16 -9.40
N ARG A 61 -14.52 -11.41 -9.99
CA ARG A 61 -15.40 -10.35 -10.50
C ARG A 61 -16.10 -9.59 -9.37
N GLY A 62 -16.43 -8.33 -9.62
CA GLY A 62 -17.30 -7.57 -8.72
C GLY A 62 -18.76 -8.03 -8.76
N ALA A 63 -19.56 -7.46 -7.87
CA ALA A 63 -21.01 -7.68 -7.82
C ALA A 63 -21.70 -7.12 -9.08
N LEU A 64 -22.67 -7.87 -9.63
CA LEU A 64 -23.38 -7.50 -10.85
C LEU A 64 -24.85 -7.11 -10.64
N ASN A 65 -25.29 -6.07 -11.34
CA ASN A 65 -26.69 -5.62 -11.37
C ASN A 65 -27.66 -6.66 -11.91
N SER A 66 -27.34 -7.20 -13.07
CA SER A 66 -28.14 -8.21 -13.74
C SER A 66 -28.39 -9.48 -12.91
N LEU A 67 -27.61 -9.72 -11.85
CA LEU A 67 -27.71 -10.89 -10.98
C LEU A 67 -28.22 -10.57 -9.57
N GLY A 68 -28.55 -9.30 -9.28
CA GLY A 68 -29.03 -8.90 -7.95
C GLY A 68 -27.98 -8.98 -6.83
N GLU A 69 -26.70 -9.12 -7.17
CA GLU A 69 -25.62 -9.27 -6.18
C GLU A 69 -25.25 -7.94 -5.56
N THR A 70 -24.94 -7.92 -4.27
CA THR A 70 -24.44 -6.72 -3.56
C THR A 70 -23.02 -6.89 -3.02
N THR A 71 -22.52 -8.12 -3.00
CA THR A 71 -21.18 -8.48 -2.51
C THR A 71 -20.31 -8.93 -3.67
N GLY A 72 -19.09 -8.40 -3.75
CA GLY A 72 -18.12 -8.82 -4.75
C GLY A 72 -17.57 -10.22 -4.47
N HIS A 73 -17.04 -10.89 -5.49
CA HIS A 73 -16.50 -12.24 -5.34
C HIS A 73 -15.06 -12.24 -4.79
N GLY A 74 -14.62 -13.40 -4.32
CA GLY A 74 -13.30 -13.64 -3.75
C GLY A 74 -13.25 -13.52 -2.23
N PRO A 75 -12.18 -14.03 -1.59
CA PRO A 75 -12.06 -14.06 -0.12
C PRO A 75 -12.05 -12.67 0.54
N GLY A 76 -11.59 -11.65 -0.18
CA GLY A 76 -11.59 -10.25 0.23
C GLY A 76 -12.66 -9.42 -0.46
N GLY A 77 -13.71 -10.05 -1.01
CA GLY A 77 -14.83 -9.36 -1.65
C GLY A 77 -15.52 -8.41 -0.66
N SER A 78 -15.86 -7.21 -1.11
CA SER A 78 -16.54 -6.23 -0.25
C SER A 78 -18.05 -6.26 -0.42
N ALA A 79 -18.76 -5.86 0.62
CA ALA A 79 -20.21 -5.65 0.60
C ALA A 79 -20.54 -4.18 0.28
N SER A 80 -21.75 -3.92 -0.21
CA SER A 80 -22.22 -2.56 -0.52
C SER A 80 -21.16 -1.78 -1.29
N SER A 81 -20.92 -0.51 -1.00
CA SER A 81 -19.89 0.27 -1.70
C SER A 81 -18.48 0.18 -1.10
N GLY A 82 -18.16 -0.85 -0.31
CA GLY A 82 -16.82 -1.02 0.26
C GLY A 82 -15.79 -1.32 -0.82
N GLY A 83 -14.53 -0.96 -0.61
CA GLY A 83 -13.42 -1.42 -1.45
C GLY A 83 -13.06 -2.87 -1.14
N ALA A 84 -12.76 -3.67 -2.15
CA ALA A 84 -12.28 -5.03 -1.95
C ALA A 84 -10.85 -5.05 -1.36
N SER A 85 -10.46 -6.18 -0.78
CA SER A 85 -9.15 -6.38 -0.13
C SER A 85 -8.35 -7.51 -0.79
N TYR A 86 -7.02 -7.49 -0.68
CA TYR A 86 -6.16 -8.67 -0.90
C TYR A 86 -4.90 -8.55 -0.06
N GLY A 87 -3.89 -7.79 -0.52
CA GLY A 87 -2.67 -7.50 0.24
C GLY A 87 -2.82 -6.29 1.17
N GLY A 88 -3.61 -5.31 0.75
CA GLY A 88 -4.09 -4.19 1.54
C GLY A 88 -5.57 -4.31 1.84
N ARG A 89 -6.02 -3.62 2.89
CA ARG A 89 -7.44 -3.54 3.25
C ARG A 89 -8.13 -2.48 2.41
N GLY A 90 -9.27 -2.78 1.81
CA GLY A 90 -10.10 -1.79 1.14
C GLY A 90 -10.76 -0.81 2.13
N ALA A 91 -11.20 0.32 1.61
CA ALA A 91 -11.92 1.35 2.34
C ALA A 91 -13.40 0.97 2.58
N GLY A 92 -14.08 1.70 3.48
CA GLY A 92 -15.52 1.49 3.77
C GLY A 92 -15.83 0.75 5.07
N GLY A 93 -14.87 0.68 6.00
CA GLY A 93 -15.10 0.17 7.36
C GLY A 93 -15.47 -1.32 7.38
N ALA A 94 -16.59 -1.66 8.02
CA ALA A 94 -17.08 -3.05 8.11
C ALA A 94 -17.45 -3.67 6.75
N ASN A 95 -17.64 -2.84 5.72
CA ASN A 95 -17.98 -3.31 4.37
C ASN A 95 -16.77 -3.81 3.56
N ALA A 96 -15.55 -3.51 3.99
CA ALA A 96 -14.35 -4.01 3.34
C ALA A 96 -14.10 -5.47 3.73
N GLY A 97 -13.82 -6.33 2.75
CA GLY A 97 -13.45 -7.73 2.99
C GLY A 97 -12.11 -7.87 3.73
N PRO A 98 -11.79 -9.07 4.26
CA PRO A 98 -10.51 -9.32 4.92
C PRO A 98 -9.33 -9.33 3.93
N ILE A 99 -8.13 -9.07 4.45
CA ILE A 99 -6.86 -9.36 3.78
C ILE A 99 -6.66 -10.88 3.76
N TYR A 100 -6.09 -11.44 2.68
CA TYR A 100 -5.86 -12.90 2.55
C TYR A 100 -4.61 -13.21 1.71
N GLY A 101 -4.25 -14.50 1.63
CA GLY A 101 -3.07 -14.99 0.91
C GLY A 101 -1.75 -14.76 1.64
N ASP A 102 -0.66 -15.24 1.04
CA ASP A 102 0.70 -15.14 1.59
C ASP A 102 1.48 -14.02 0.89
N ALA A 103 2.14 -13.16 1.66
CA ALA A 103 3.00 -12.10 1.13
C ALA A 103 4.25 -12.66 0.43
N SER A 104 4.78 -13.79 0.89
CA SER A 104 6.01 -14.42 0.37
C SER A 104 5.77 -15.31 -0.86
N ALA A 105 4.52 -15.74 -1.05
CA ALA A 105 4.06 -16.56 -2.16
C ALA A 105 2.64 -16.16 -2.61
N PRO A 106 2.45 -14.95 -3.19
CA PRO A 106 1.13 -14.45 -3.56
C PRO A 106 0.63 -15.12 -4.85
N THR A 107 -0.02 -16.27 -4.68
CA THR A 107 -0.49 -17.08 -5.81
C THR A 107 -1.92 -16.78 -6.20
N GLU A 108 -2.69 -16.11 -5.33
CA GLU A 108 -4.12 -15.90 -5.50
C GLU A 108 -4.44 -14.63 -6.31
N PRO A 109 -5.56 -14.61 -7.06
CA PRO A 109 -6.07 -13.40 -7.66
C PRO A 109 -6.72 -12.51 -6.60
N GLY A 110 -6.80 -11.21 -6.90
CA GLY A 110 -7.50 -10.19 -6.13
C GLY A 110 -9.02 -10.34 -6.18
N SER A 111 -9.69 -9.73 -5.21
CA SER A 111 -11.14 -9.81 -5.00
C SER A 111 -11.91 -8.67 -5.67
N GLY A 112 -13.17 -8.93 -5.99
CA GLY A 112 -14.08 -7.96 -6.58
C GLY A 112 -14.77 -7.06 -5.56
N GLY A 113 -15.10 -5.83 -5.98
CA GLY A 113 -15.86 -4.88 -5.18
C GLY A 113 -17.36 -5.19 -5.16
N GLY A 114 -18.01 -4.84 -4.06
CA GLY A 114 -19.46 -4.88 -3.90
C GLY A 114 -20.18 -3.73 -4.59
N ARG A 115 -21.51 -3.67 -4.38
CA ARG A 115 -22.32 -2.49 -4.72
C ARG A 115 -23.56 -2.40 -3.84
N GLU A 116 -24.10 -1.19 -3.71
CA GLU A 116 -25.45 -1.01 -3.16
C GLU A 116 -26.52 -1.55 -4.13
N SER A 117 -27.69 -1.93 -3.59
CA SER A 117 -28.81 -2.42 -4.40
C SER A 117 -29.23 -1.40 -5.45
N GLY A 118 -29.48 -1.87 -6.68
CA GLY A 118 -29.84 -1.00 -7.81
C GLY A 118 -28.68 -0.18 -8.41
N SER A 119 -27.47 -0.25 -7.85
CA SER A 119 -26.31 0.50 -8.34
C SER A 119 -25.59 -0.18 -9.52
N VAL A 120 -24.58 0.48 -10.06
CA VAL A 120 -23.65 -0.04 -11.09
C VAL A 120 -22.79 -1.19 -10.57
N ASN A 121 -22.18 -1.93 -11.49
CA ASN A 121 -21.35 -3.09 -11.14
C ASN A 121 -20.10 -2.69 -10.36
N GLY A 122 -19.72 -3.55 -9.41
CA GLY A 122 -18.45 -3.45 -8.70
C GLY A 122 -17.26 -3.77 -9.59
N GLY A 123 -16.09 -3.21 -9.26
CA GLY A 123 -14.85 -3.48 -9.97
C GLY A 123 -14.35 -4.91 -9.75
N ALA A 124 -13.74 -5.53 -10.76
CA ALA A 124 -13.13 -6.85 -10.62
C ALA A 124 -11.73 -6.75 -9.98
N GLY A 125 -11.29 -7.75 -9.23
CA GLY A 125 -9.93 -7.80 -8.71
C GLY A 125 -8.88 -8.03 -9.81
N GLY A 126 -7.62 -7.76 -9.50
CA GLY A 126 -6.49 -8.12 -10.38
C GLY A 126 -6.26 -9.63 -10.42
N GLY A 127 -5.74 -10.14 -11.54
CA GLY A 127 -5.45 -11.57 -11.70
C GLY A 127 -4.14 -12.02 -11.02
N ALA A 128 -3.72 -13.24 -11.32
CA ALA A 128 -2.48 -13.82 -10.78
C ALA A 128 -1.42 -14.03 -11.87
N ILE A 129 -0.17 -13.67 -11.55
CA ILE A 129 1.01 -13.84 -12.42
C ILE A 129 2.10 -14.57 -11.64
N ARG A 130 2.51 -15.74 -12.15
CA ARG A 130 3.62 -16.55 -11.63
C ARG A 130 4.75 -16.63 -12.65
N ILE A 131 5.93 -16.15 -12.28
CA ILE A 131 7.16 -16.27 -13.08
C ILE A 131 8.17 -17.08 -12.28
N GLN A 132 8.64 -18.18 -12.87
CA GLN A 132 9.71 -19.01 -12.36
C GLN A 132 10.85 -19.03 -13.37
N ALA A 133 11.80 -18.12 -13.20
CA ALA A 133 13.05 -18.10 -13.96
C ALA A 133 14.15 -18.79 -13.12
N SER A 134 14.93 -19.70 -13.68
CA SER A 134 16.12 -20.21 -12.98
C SER A 134 17.32 -19.25 -13.09
N GLY A 135 17.30 -18.35 -14.07
CA GLY A 135 18.32 -17.34 -14.34
C GLY A 135 17.75 -15.92 -14.23
N ALA A 136 18.00 -15.08 -15.23
CA ALA A 136 17.70 -13.65 -15.17
C ALA A 136 16.27 -13.30 -15.60
N VAL A 137 15.65 -12.36 -14.89
CA VAL A 137 14.47 -11.62 -15.33
C VAL A 137 14.89 -10.19 -15.66
N THR A 138 14.74 -9.77 -16.91
CA THR A 138 14.97 -8.40 -17.36
C THR A 138 13.63 -7.78 -17.72
N ASN A 139 13.16 -6.82 -16.90
CA ASN A 139 11.90 -6.13 -17.14
C ASN A 139 12.14 -4.68 -17.56
N ASN A 140 11.94 -4.38 -18.83
CA ASN A 140 11.87 -3.00 -19.35
C ASN A 140 10.43 -2.62 -19.76
N GLY A 141 9.46 -3.53 -19.61
CA GLY A 141 8.06 -3.33 -19.92
C GLY A 141 7.19 -3.26 -18.67
N THR A 142 5.97 -3.79 -18.76
CA THR A 142 5.01 -3.77 -17.65
C THR A 142 4.53 -5.17 -17.27
N ILE A 143 4.66 -5.52 -16.00
CA ILE A 143 4.00 -6.68 -15.38
C ILE A 143 2.91 -6.12 -14.47
N THR A 144 1.64 -6.39 -14.76
CA THR A 144 0.52 -5.72 -14.09
C THR A 144 -0.64 -6.63 -13.74
N ALA A 145 -1.18 -6.47 -12.53
CA ALA A 145 -2.33 -7.16 -11.99
C ALA A 145 -3.18 -6.20 -11.12
N ASN A 146 -3.54 -5.04 -11.66
CA ASN A 146 -4.35 -4.04 -10.97
C ASN A 146 -5.79 -4.49 -10.77
N GLY A 147 -6.38 -4.02 -9.68
CA GLY A 147 -7.81 -4.04 -9.49
C GLY A 147 -8.53 -3.09 -10.42
N GLY A 148 -9.75 -3.46 -10.80
CA GLY A 148 -10.64 -2.69 -11.64
C GLY A 148 -11.41 -1.64 -10.84
N THR A 149 -11.58 -0.50 -11.49
CA THR A 149 -12.42 0.60 -11.04
C THR A 149 -13.91 0.22 -11.22
N ALA A 150 -14.75 0.56 -10.24
CA ALA A 150 -16.21 0.37 -10.34
C ALA A 150 -16.83 1.23 -11.46
N GLY A 151 -18.01 0.86 -11.96
CA GLY A 151 -18.65 1.56 -13.09
C GLY A 151 -19.27 2.94 -12.78
N GLY A 152 -19.17 3.46 -11.55
CA GLY A 152 -19.85 4.69 -11.13
C GLY A 152 -20.09 4.78 -9.60
N THR A 153 -21.04 5.62 -9.18
CA THR A 153 -21.35 5.91 -7.77
C THR A 153 -21.97 4.70 -7.06
N TYR A 154 -21.80 4.56 -5.73
CA TYR A 154 -22.41 3.49 -4.91
C TYR A 154 -21.90 2.07 -5.19
N ALA A 155 -20.72 1.94 -5.79
CA ALA A 155 -20.06 0.67 -6.04
C ALA A 155 -18.59 0.68 -5.57
N GLY A 156 -18.11 -0.48 -5.14
CA GLY A 156 -16.77 -0.73 -4.66
C GLY A 156 -15.79 -1.09 -5.78
N CYS A 157 -14.53 -0.67 -5.64
CA CYS A 157 -13.46 -1.08 -6.56
C CYS A 157 -12.90 -2.46 -6.20
N GLY A 158 -12.33 -3.15 -7.18
CA GLY A 158 -11.64 -4.43 -6.99
C GLY A 158 -10.21 -4.24 -6.46
N SER A 159 -9.71 -5.20 -5.69
CA SER A 159 -8.36 -5.15 -5.12
C SER A 159 -7.29 -5.54 -6.14
N GLY A 160 -6.05 -5.15 -5.89
CA GLY A 160 -4.92 -5.63 -6.69
C GLY A 160 -4.76 -7.15 -6.58
N GLY A 161 -4.11 -7.76 -7.57
CA GLY A 161 -3.86 -9.20 -7.65
C GLY A 161 -2.50 -9.63 -7.09
N GLY A 162 -2.08 -10.84 -7.46
CA GLY A 162 -0.82 -11.45 -7.03
C GLY A 162 0.21 -11.50 -8.16
N ILE A 163 1.43 -11.02 -7.90
CA ILE A 163 2.59 -11.17 -8.79
C ILE A 163 3.70 -11.86 -8.03
N TYR A 164 4.06 -13.07 -8.44
CA TYR A 164 5.05 -13.90 -7.76
C TYR A 164 6.19 -14.28 -8.71
N ILE A 165 7.36 -13.65 -8.51
CA ILE A 165 8.56 -13.85 -9.32
C ILE A 165 9.60 -14.59 -8.49
N THR A 166 10.08 -15.72 -8.97
CA THR A 166 11.34 -16.34 -8.51
C THR A 166 12.36 -16.28 -9.63
N CYS A 167 13.57 -15.81 -9.35
CA CYS A 167 14.66 -15.65 -10.32
C CYS A 167 16.03 -15.81 -9.64
N SER A 168 17.11 -15.90 -10.41
CA SER A 168 18.46 -15.69 -9.87
C SER A 168 18.73 -14.19 -9.73
N THR A 169 18.44 -13.41 -10.77
CA THR A 169 18.59 -11.94 -10.76
C THR A 169 17.40 -11.23 -11.42
N LEU A 170 17.07 -10.04 -10.93
CA LEU A 170 16.11 -9.10 -11.50
C LEU A 170 16.85 -7.83 -11.94
N SER A 171 16.61 -7.41 -13.18
CA SER A 171 17.16 -6.18 -13.76
C SER A 171 16.12 -5.44 -14.61
N GLY A 172 16.43 -4.19 -14.98
CA GLY A 172 15.59 -3.34 -15.82
C GLY A 172 15.94 -1.86 -15.62
N THR A 173 15.63 -1.04 -16.62
CA THR A 173 15.97 0.40 -16.59
C THR A 173 14.77 1.30 -16.32
N ASN A 174 13.56 0.91 -16.76
CA ASN A 174 12.31 1.67 -16.59
C ASN A 174 11.08 0.75 -16.49
N GLY A 175 11.28 -0.52 -16.13
CA GLY A 175 10.19 -1.49 -16.03
C GLY A 175 9.27 -1.23 -14.84
N ILE A 176 8.04 -1.68 -14.97
CA ILE A 176 7.00 -1.54 -13.93
C ILE A 176 6.52 -2.92 -13.51
N ILE A 177 6.35 -3.12 -12.20
CA ILE A 177 5.70 -4.28 -11.61
C ILE A 177 4.63 -3.77 -10.66
N ARG A 178 3.35 -3.96 -11.01
CA ARG A 178 2.23 -3.27 -10.36
C ARG A 178 1.05 -4.20 -10.08
N ALA A 179 0.55 -4.15 -8.85
CA ALA A 179 -0.69 -4.77 -8.43
C ALA A 179 -1.45 -3.82 -7.50
N SER A 180 -1.82 -2.63 -8.01
CA SER A 180 -2.55 -1.62 -7.22
C SER A 180 -4.04 -1.94 -7.13
N GLY A 181 -4.70 -1.44 -6.09
CA GLY A 181 -6.17 -1.47 -5.98
C GLY A 181 -6.83 -0.52 -6.99
N GLY A 182 -8.07 -0.84 -7.40
CA GLY A 182 -8.88 0.06 -8.21
C GLY A 182 -9.26 1.34 -7.46
N SER A 183 -9.30 2.47 -8.19
CA SER A 183 -9.57 3.81 -7.65
C SER A 183 -10.84 4.42 -8.26
N GLN A 184 -11.66 5.09 -7.45
CA GLN A 184 -12.80 5.92 -7.89
C GLN A 184 -13.02 7.04 -6.87
N GLY A 185 -13.17 8.29 -7.34
CA GLY A 185 -13.29 9.47 -6.47
C GLY A 185 -14.57 9.58 -5.64
N ASN A 186 -15.58 8.73 -5.88
CA ASN A 186 -16.87 8.85 -5.20
C ASN A 186 -17.06 7.93 -3.99
N ARG A 187 -16.36 6.78 -3.87
CA ARG A 187 -16.50 5.80 -2.76
C ARG A 187 -15.22 5.02 -2.45
N GLY A 188 -15.28 4.05 -1.53
CA GLY A 188 -14.12 3.41 -0.93
C GLY A 188 -13.14 2.80 -1.95
N GLY A 189 -11.91 3.31 -1.93
CA GLY A 189 -10.81 2.75 -2.70
C GLY A 189 -10.45 1.33 -2.28
N ALA A 190 -9.99 0.51 -3.22
CA ALA A 190 -9.68 -0.89 -2.94
C ALA A 190 -8.28 -1.07 -2.34
N GLY A 191 -8.06 -2.16 -1.61
CA GLY A 191 -6.75 -2.51 -1.11
C GLY A 191 -5.78 -2.89 -2.24
N GLY A 192 -4.50 -2.56 -2.04
CA GLY A 192 -3.42 -3.03 -2.92
C GLY A 192 -3.30 -4.56 -2.95
N GLY A 193 -2.68 -5.06 -4.01
CA GLY A 193 -2.35 -6.47 -4.20
C GLY A 193 -1.04 -6.87 -3.53
N ARG A 194 -0.44 -7.96 -4.01
CA ARG A 194 0.80 -8.50 -3.46
C ARG A 194 1.81 -8.73 -4.57
N ILE A 195 3.05 -8.27 -4.36
CA ILE A 195 4.19 -8.56 -5.22
C ILE A 195 5.25 -9.24 -4.35
N ALA A 196 5.72 -10.41 -4.78
CA ALA A 196 6.89 -11.06 -4.21
C ALA A 196 7.95 -11.27 -5.28
N VAL A 197 9.17 -10.80 -5.02
CA VAL A 197 10.34 -11.08 -5.86
C VAL A 197 11.37 -11.80 -5.02
N ILE A 198 11.52 -13.10 -5.28
CA ILE A 198 12.49 -13.96 -4.62
C ILE A 198 13.65 -14.16 -5.59
N TYR A 199 14.77 -13.49 -5.30
CA TYR A 199 16.01 -13.62 -6.05
C TYR A 199 17.09 -14.31 -5.23
N ASP A 200 18.15 -14.77 -5.88
CA ASP A 200 19.35 -15.25 -5.18
C ASP A 200 20.12 -14.05 -4.62
N THR A 201 20.19 -13.94 -3.30
CA THR A 201 20.82 -12.80 -2.60
C THR A 201 22.32 -12.71 -2.83
N ASN A 202 22.99 -13.80 -3.26
CA ASN A 202 24.41 -13.78 -3.59
C ASN A 202 24.66 -13.32 -5.03
N ALA A 203 23.72 -13.61 -5.94
CA ALA A 203 23.82 -13.22 -7.35
C ALA A 203 23.32 -11.79 -7.59
N GLN A 204 22.30 -11.35 -6.84
CA GLN A 204 21.73 -10.01 -6.98
C GLN A 204 22.59 -8.96 -6.27
N VAL A 205 23.43 -8.27 -7.04
CA VAL A 205 24.33 -7.23 -6.50
C VAL A 205 23.90 -5.79 -6.84
N SER A 206 23.15 -5.59 -7.92
CA SER A 206 22.71 -4.26 -8.37
C SER A 206 21.26 -3.98 -8.00
N ILE A 207 20.95 -2.73 -7.66
CA ILE A 207 19.58 -2.25 -7.51
C ILE A 207 18.99 -2.02 -8.91
N PRO A 208 17.90 -2.72 -9.31
CA PRO A 208 17.28 -2.49 -10.60
C PRO A 208 16.50 -1.18 -10.61
N SER A 209 16.47 -0.48 -11.74
CA SER A 209 15.70 0.75 -11.91
C SER A 209 14.27 0.39 -12.33
N LEU A 210 13.52 -0.15 -11.38
CA LEU A 210 12.14 -0.61 -11.55
C LEU A 210 11.20 0.15 -10.62
N LEU A 211 9.93 0.24 -10.99
CA LEU A 211 8.88 0.74 -10.12
C LEU A 211 8.01 -0.43 -9.62
N PHE A 212 8.01 -0.65 -8.29
CA PHE A 212 7.11 -1.58 -7.60
C PHE A 212 5.93 -0.83 -6.99
N GLN A 213 4.71 -1.28 -7.28
CA GLN A 213 3.50 -0.60 -6.79
C GLN A 213 2.40 -1.59 -6.39
N THR A 214 2.08 -1.61 -5.11
CA THR A 214 0.90 -2.22 -4.50
C THR A 214 0.09 -1.17 -3.75
N ALA A 215 -0.06 0.02 -4.35
CA ALA A 215 -0.84 1.10 -3.77
C ALA A 215 -2.30 0.69 -3.55
N GLY A 216 -2.91 1.18 -2.47
CA GLY A 216 -4.36 1.17 -2.37
C GLY A 216 -4.98 2.18 -3.34
N GLY A 217 -6.24 1.97 -3.67
CA GLY A 217 -6.99 2.89 -4.52
C GLY A 217 -7.44 4.13 -3.78
N ALA A 218 -7.52 5.24 -4.50
CA ALA A 218 -8.13 6.47 -4.01
C ALA A 218 -9.64 6.31 -3.84
N GLY A 219 -10.17 6.90 -2.78
CA GLY A 219 -11.61 6.96 -2.51
C GLY A 219 -12.00 8.25 -1.82
N ASN A 220 -13.30 8.55 -1.81
CA ASN A 220 -13.81 9.76 -1.16
C ASN A 220 -13.59 9.71 0.36
N LEU A 221 -12.92 10.72 0.92
CA LEU A 221 -12.63 10.83 2.36
C LEU A 221 -13.88 10.80 3.23
N SER A 222 -15.03 11.29 2.74
CA SER A 222 -16.31 11.30 3.46
C SER A 222 -17.02 9.94 3.49
N TYR A 223 -16.65 8.98 2.64
CA TYR A 223 -17.40 7.73 2.43
C TYR A 223 -16.56 6.44 2.48
N GLY A 224 -15.38 6.51 3.10
CA GLY A 224 -14.55 5.33 3.35
C GLY A 224 -13.07 5.54 3.14
N GLY A 225 -12.67 6.60 2.44
CA GLY A 225 -11.29 6.99 2.23
C GLY A 225 -10.52 6.07 1.28
N TYR A 226 -9.21 6.04 1.48
CA TYR A 226 -8.24 5.34 0.64
C TYR A 226 -8.11 3.88 1.09
N GLY A 227 -7.95 2.98 0.13
CA GLY A 227 -7.52 1.61 0.43
C GLY A 227 -6.09 1.61 0.97
N GLY A 228 -5.74 0.64 1.80
CA GLY A 228 -4.38 0.45 2.26
C GLY A 228 -3.48 -0.15 1.18
N VAL A 229 -2.19 0.17 1.23
CA VAL A 229 -1.16 -0.53 0.45
C VAL A 229 -1.15 -2.03 0.75
N GLY A 230 -0.85 -2.84 -0.26
CA GLY A 230 -0.56 -4.26 -0.12
C GLY A 230 0.95 -4.57 -0.08
N SER A 231 1.34 -5.84 -0.09
CA SER A 231 2.71 -6.24 0.27
C SER A 231 3.70 -6.23 -0.90
N LEU A 232 4.91 -5.73 -0.63
CA LEU A 232 6.11 -5.92 -1.45
C LEU A 232 7.08 -6.80 -0.67
N TYR A 233 7.23 -8.07 -1.08
CA TYR A 233 8.09 -9.04 -0.40
C TYR A 233 9.41 -9.24 -1.15
N PHE A 234 10.51 -9.16 -0.41
CA PHE A 234 11.86 -9.41 -0.91
C PHE A 234 12.67 -10.24 0.11
N PRO A 235 13.67 -11.04 -0.34
CA PRO A 235 14.50 -11.83 0.56
C PRO A 235 15.43 -10.98 1.45
N ASN A 236 15.77 -9.76 1.03
CA ASN A 236 16.53 -8.78 1.80
C ASN A 236 16.10 -7.34 1.42
N ASN A 237 16.76 -6.33 2.00
CA ASN A 237 16.42 -4.92 1.80
C ASN A 237 17.22 -4.20 0.69
N LEU A 238 17.93 -4.93 -0.20
CA LEU A 238 18.76 -4.34 -1.26
C LEU A 238 18.00 -3.32 -2.13
N PHE A 239 16.73 -3.59 -2.44
CA PHE A 239 15.92 -2.71 -3.28
C PHE A 239 15.36 -1.49 -2.54
N LEU A 240 15.61 -1.36 -1.23
CA LEU A 240 15.21 -0.21 -0.43
C LEU A 240 16.25 0.90 -0.60
N ASN A 241 16.15 1.67 -1.69
CA ASN A 241 17.09 2.77 -1.98
C ASN A 241 16.81 3.98 -1.08
N PRO A 242 17.71 4.32 -0.13
CA PRO A 242 17.49 5.42 0.80
C PRO A 242 17.53 6.81 0.14
N THR A 243 18.22 6.95 -0.98
CA THR A 243 18.41 8.25 -1.64
C THR A 243 17.34 8.57 -2.68
N ASN A 244 16.51 7.58 -3.04
CA ASN A 244 15.43 7.75 -4.01
C ASN A 244 14.41 6.61 -3.90
N PHE A 245 13.65 6.56 -2.81
CA PHE A 245 12.56 5.60 -2.67
C PHE A 245 11.31 6.11 -3.42
N ILE A 246 10.85 5.34 -4.41
CA ILE A 246 9.72 5.70 -5.28
C ILE A 246 8.59 4.64 -5.29
N HIS A 247 8.73 3.58 -4.51
CA HIS A 247 7.80 2.45 -4.55
C HIS A 247 6.55 2.72 -3.70
N ALA A 248 5.49 1.92 -3.91
CA ALA A 248 4.31 1.95 -3.06
C ALA A 248 4.01 0.55 -2.53
N GLY A 249 3.97 0.37 -1.22
CA GLY A 249 3.71 -0.93 -0.62
C GLY A 249 4.11 -1.07 0.85
N GLN A 250 3.68 -2.17 1.45
CA GLN A 250 4.22 -2.66 2.71
C GLN A 250 5.54 -3.37 2.43
N TRP A 251 6.66 -2.80 2.88
CA TRP A 251 7.99 -3.34 2.62
C TRP A 251 8.27 -4.52 3.55
N THR A 252 8.12 -5.74 3.03
CA THR A 252 8.22 -6.98 3.80
C THR A 252 9.52 -7.70 3.49
N VAL A 253 10.38 -7.79 4.50
CA VAL A 253 11.61 -8.59 4.48
C VAL A 253 11.65 -9.42 5.78
N PRO A 254 11.93 -10.72 5.74
CA PRO A 254 11.98 -11.56 6.94
C PRO A 254 12.92 -10.98 8.01
N GLY A 255 12.43 -10.83 9.23
CA GLY A 255 13.22 -10.32 10.37
C GLY A 255 13.60 -8.84 10.30
N PHE A 256 13.09 -8.07 9.33
CA PHE A 256 13.44 -6.67 9.16
C PHE A 256 12.64 -5.77 10.11
N THR A 257 13.24 -5.45 11.25
CA THR A 257 12.62 -4.68 12.35
C THR A 257 13.28 -3.32 12.58
N SER A 258 14.40 -3.02 11.92
CA SER A 258 15.07 -1.73 12.02
C SER A 258 15.81 -1.38 10.74
N TRP A 259 15.98 -0.08 10.50
CA TRP A 259 16.75 0.45 9.38
C TRP A 259 17.38 1.78 9.74
N ALA A 260 18.69 1.92 9.47
CA ALA A 260 19.45 3.11 9.82
C ALA A 260 20.18 3.72 8.61
N PRO A 261 19.46 4.30 7.63
CA PRO A 261 20.11 4.94 6.49
C PRO A 261 20.75 6.28 6.87
N GLY A 262 21.78 6.70 6.13
CA GLY A 262 22.40 8.00 6.33
C GLY A 262 21.43 9.16 6.09
N THR A 263 20.74 9.13 4.95
CA THR A 263 19.67 10.06 4.55
C THR A 263 18.52 9.22 4.04
N LEU A 264 17.29 9.71 4.15
CA LEU A 264 16.13 9.06 3.52
C LEU A 264 15.34 10.06 2.69
N LEU A 265 15.21 9.82 1.39
CA LEU A 265 14.31 10.51 0.48
C LEU A 265 13.23 9.55 -0.02
N VAL A 266 11.99 9.82 0.35
CA VAL A 266 10.80 9.20 -0.24
C VAL A 266 10.19 10.21 -1.20
N SER A 267 10.12 9.86 -2.50
CA SER A 267 9.66 10.75 -3.56
C SER A 267 8.49 10.11 -4.32
N ASN A 268 7.29 10.63 -4.11
CA ASN A 268 6.01 10.08 -4.60
C ASN A 268 5.80 8.59 -4.21
N GLY A 269 6.49 8.14 -3.16
CA GLY A 269 6.41 6.76 -2.67
C GLY A 269 5.47 6.63 -1.48
N TRP A 270 4.96 5.41 -1.28
CA TRP A 270 4.18 5.01 -0.11
C TRP A 270 4.86 3.83 0.58
N LEU A 271 5.56 4.10 1.67
CA LEU A 271 6.35 3.13 2.40
C LEU A 271 5.66 2.78 3.72
N ARG A 272 5.13 1.57 3.86
CA ARG A 272 4.70 1.03 5.15
C ARG A 272 5.70 0.01 5.66
N PHE A 273 6.18 0.18 6.89
CA PHE A 273 6.91 -0.88 7.58
C PHE A 273 5.89 -1.74 8.37
N PRO A 274 5.75 -3.04 8.05
CA PRO A 274 4.71 -3.88 8.64
C PRO A 274 5.08 -4.45 10.01
N ALA A 275 6.36 -4.43 10.39
CA ALA A 275 6.79 -4.94 11.69
C ALA A 275 6.31 -4.00 12.79
N ASP A 276 5.61 -4.57 13.77
CA ASP A 276 5.22 -3.86 14.97
C ASP A 276 6.48 -3.44 15.74
N GLY A 277 6.56 -2.17 16.16
CA GLY A 277 7.75 -1.67 16.86
C GLY A 277 8.94 -1.32 15.96
N PHE A 278 8.76 -1.19 14.64
CA PHE A 278 9.86 -0.94 13.71
C PHE A 278 10.67 0.32 14.06
N GLN A 279 12.00 0.22 14.04
CA GLN A 279 12.92 1.32 14.36
C GLN A 279 13.55 1.92 13.10
N LEU A 280 13.08 3.10 12.68
CA LEU A 280 13.69 3.87 11.59
C LEU A 280 14.62 4.94 12.17
N THR A 281 15.92 4.88 11.86
CA THR A 281 16.93 5.83 12.36
C THR A 281 17.71 6.47 11.21
N VAL A 282 17.24 7.61 10.73
CA VAL A 282 17.94 8.39 9.70
C VAL A 282 19.01 9.26 10.38
N THR A 283 20.29 9.07 10.07
CA THR A 283 21.36 9.75 10.83
C THR A 283 21.51 11.23 10.46
N ASN A 284 21.21 11.59 9.21
CA ASN A 284 21.20 12.96 8.69
C ASN A 284 19.74 13.39 8.47
N ASP A 285 19.39 13.84 7.26
CA ASP A 285 18.08 14.37 6.95
C ASP A 285 17.08 13.31 6.44
N LEU A 286 15.81 13.47 6.81
CA LEU A 286 14.66 12.73 6.30
C LEU A 286 13.79 13.67 5.45
N SER A 287 13.52 13.30 4.21
CA SER A 287 12.64 14.02 3.30
C SER A 287 11.54 13.12 2.75
N ILE A 288 10.29 13.55 2.87
CA ILE A 288 9.12 12.91 2.25
C ILE A 288 8.48 13.94 1.32
N VAL A 289 8.54 13.67 0.02
CA VAL A 289 8.04 14.56 -1.02
C VAL A 289 6.99 13.80 -1.83
N GLY A 290 5.86 14.44 -2.08
CA GLY A 290 4.75 13.83 -2.79
C GLY A 290 3.91 14.84 -3.54
N THR A 291 2.76 14.37 -4.00
CA THR A 291 1.68 15.20 -4.56
C THR A 291 0.38 15.15 -3.76
N ASN A 292 0.33 14.34 -2.70
CA ASN A 292 -0.85 14.04 -1.89
C ASN A 292 -0.41 13.27 -0.62
N SER A 293 -0.67 13.81 0.57
CA SER A 293 -0.33 13.18 1.85
C SER A 293 -1.08 11.89 2.15
N TYR A 294 -2.20 11.63 1.48
CA TYR A 294 -2.94 10.37 1.58
C TYR A 294 -2.36 9.24 0.74
N GLU A 295 -1.55 9.54 -0.28
CA GLU A 295 -1.01 8.54 -1.22
C GLU A 295 0.51 8.43 -1.19
N HIS A 296 1.21 9.45 -0.71
CA HIS A 296 2.67 9.45 -0.61
C HIS A 296 3.08 9.71 0.82
N ARG A 297 3.55 8.66 1.49
CA ARG A 297 3.76 8.72 2.93
C ARG A 297 4.65 7.59 3.45
N ILE A 298 5.17 7.80 4.66
CA ILE A 298 5.73 6.74 5.49
C ILE A 298 4.69 6.34 6.56
N GLU A 299 4.53 5.05 6.83
CA GLU A 299 3.66 4.54 7.89
C GLU A 299 4.37 3.53 8.80
N LEU A 300 4.15 3.67 10.12
CA LEU A 300 4.64 2.76 11.14
C LEU A 300 3.57 2.49 12.20
N THR A 301 3.59 1.28 12.77
CA THR A 301 2.78 0.90 13.94
C THR A 301 3.69 0.58 15.11
N ASN A 302 3.46 1.21 16.27
CA ASN A 302 4.28 1.14 17.48
C ASN A 302 5.78 1.43 17.29
N GLY A 303 6.16 1.93 16.12
CA GLY A 303 7.56 2.13 15.74
C GLY A 303 8.15 3.46 16.20
N ALA A 304 9.44 3.64 15.96
CA ALA A 304 10.11 4.91 16.15
C ALA A 304 10.63 5.46 14.82
N VAL A 305 10.50 6.77 14.63
CA VAL A 305 11.19 7.53 13.59
C VAL A 305 12.16 8.48 14.26
N THR A 306 13.45 8.25 14.08
CA THR A 306 14.53 9.10 14.59
C THR A 306 15.27 9.73 13.41
N CYS A 307 15.46 11.05 13.45
CA CYS A 307 16.22 11.81 12.46
C CYS A 307 17.28 12.65 13.18
N GLY A 308 18.56 12.39 12.91
CA GLY A 308 19.68 13.13 13.48
C GLY A 308 19.87 14.53 12.88
N GLY A 309 19.32 14.77 11.69
CA GLY A 309 19.26 16.08 11.03
C GLY A 309 17.84 16.64 11.02
N ASN A 310 17.49 17.30 9.91
CA ASN A 310 16.19 17.92 9.67
C ASN A 310 15.20 16.94 9.04
N MET A 311 13.93 17.10 9.39
CA MET A 311 12.82 16.41 8.74
C MET A 311 12.04 17.38 7.86
N PHE A 312 11.84 17.02 6.59
CA PHE A 312 11.07 17.79 5.62
C PHE A 312 9.93 16.96 5.06
N LEU A 313 8.70 17.46 5.15
CA LEU A 313 7.56 16.89 4.45
C LEU A 313 6.99 17.95 3.50
N THR A 314 6.81 17.57 2.23
CA THR A 314 6.26 18.43 1.18
C THR A 314 5.17 17.68 0.44
N ASN A 315 3.90 18.10 0.62
CA ASN A 315 2.73 17.47 0.01
C ASN A 315 2.68 15.94 0.18
N ALA A 316 3.11 15.48 1.35
CA ALA A 316 3.28 14.08 1.71
C ALA A 316 2.94 13.82 3.17
N GLY A 317 2.74 12.55 3.52
CA GLY A 317 2.31 12.12 4.84
C GLY A 317 3.42 11.47 5.68
N LEU A 318 3.32 11.59 6.99
CA LEU A 318 3.92 10.65 7.94
C LEU A 318 2.81 10.16 8.88
N VAL A 319 2.62 8.85 8.96
CA VAL A 319 1.55 8.23 9.75
C VAL A 319 2.14 7.37 10.85
N LEU A 320 1.72 7.65 12.08
CA LEU A 320 2.11 6.91 13.28
C LEU A 320 0.87 6.29 13.90
N TYR A 321 0.81 4.96 13.93
CA TYR A 321 -0.22 4.21 14.63
C TYR A 321 0.32 3.72 15.98
N ALA A 322 -0.39 4.04 17.05
CA ALA A 322 -0.12 3.55 18.38
C ALA A 322 -1.11 2.44 18.75
N GLY A 323 -0.58 1.31 19.19
CA GLY A 323 -1.30 0.23 19.85
C GLY A 323 -1.19 0.35 21.37
N VAL A 324 -1.35 -0.79 22.05
CA VAL A 324 -1.47 -0.87 23.52
C VAL A 324 -0.14 -0.97 24.26
N THR A 325 0.97 -1.20 23.55
CA THR A 325 2.32 -1.38 24.12
C THR A 325 3.18 -0.17 23.72
N SER A 326 3.44 0.76 24.65
CA SER A 326 4.30 1.96 24.48
C SER A 326 4.23 2.60 23.08
N GLY A 327 3.42 3.64 22.91
CA GLY A 327 3.16 4.17 21.58
C GLY A 327 4.40 4.72 20.85
N PRO A 328 4.29 4.92 19.53
CA PRO A 328 5.38 5.31 18.65
C PRO A 328 6.05 6.62 19.08
N THR A 329 7.29 6.82 18.62
CA THR A 329 8.02 8.07 18.84
C THR A 329 8.48 8.70 17.54
N LEU A 330 8.48 10.02 17.49
CA LEU A 330 9.05 10.83 16.42
C LEU A 330 10.10 11.76 17.02
N ASN A 331 11.38 11.48 16.79
CA ASN A 331 12.49 12.24 17.34
C ASN A 331 13.25 12.94 16.21
N CYS A 332 13.31 14.28 16.23
CA CYS A 332 14.07 15.08 15.28
C CYS A 332 15.09 15.95 16.02
N SER A 333 16.38 15.74 15.78
CA SER A 333 17.44 16.55 16.39
C SER A 333 17.58 17.93 15.73
N GLY A 334 17.23 18.04 14.44
CA GLY A 334 17.17 19.31 13.71
C GLY A 334 15.78 19.97 13.75
N ASN A 335 15.43 20.62 12.65
CA ASN A 335 14.11 21.22 12.46
C ASN A 335 13.13 20.24 11.81
N LEU A 336 11.86 20.35 12.16
CA LEU A 336 10.75 19.70 11.46
C LEU A 336 10.00 20.74 10.64
N THR A 337 9.90 20.53 9.33
CA THR A 337 9.24 21.46 8.41
C THR A 337 8.15 20.73 7.61
N LEU A 338 6.91 21.21 7.70
CA LEU A 338 5.77 20.78 6.91
C LEU A 338 5.42 21.87 5.90
N THR A 339 5.32 21.53 4.61
CA THR A 339 4.97 22.49 3.54
C THR A 339 3.98 21.91 2.52
N ASN A 340 3.28 22.79 1.81
CA ASN A 340 2.55 22.48 0.58
C ASN A 340 1.56 21.30 0.67
N GLY A 341 0.69 21.23 1.69
CA GLY A 341 -0.24 20.09 1.84
C GLY A 341 0.33 18.88 2.60
N ALA A 342 1.53 19.00 3.16
CA ALA A 342 2.09 17.96 4.02
C ALA A 342 1.25 17.74 5.27
N ALA A 343 1.21 16.49 5.74
CA ALA A 343 0.50 16.14 6.95
C ALA A 343 1.23 15.11 7.81
N ILE A 344 1.10 15.25 9.13
CA ILE A 344 1.45 14.20 10.09
C ILE A 344 0.15 13.69 10.69
N TYR A 345 -0.07 12.37 10.63
CA TYR A 345 -1.23 11.71 11.21
C TYR A 345 -0.79 10.87 12.40
N VAL A 346 -1.29 11.19 13.58
CA VAL A 346 -0.99 10.46 14.81
C VAL A 346 -2.26 9.82 15.33
N TYR A 347 -2.32 8.49 15.24
CA TYR A 347 -3.39 7.70 15.83
C TYR A 347 -2.91 7.17 17.17
N ASN A 348 -3.35 7.81 18.25
CA ASN A 348 -2.94 7.47 19.61
C ASN A 348 -3.65 6.20 20.11
N GLY A 349 -2.94 5.48 20.97
CA GLY A 349 -3.41 4.31 21.67
C GLY A 349 -3.72 4.66 23.13
N PRO A 350 -4.19 3.70 23.92
CA PRO A 350 -4.59 3.93 25.30
C PRO A 350 -3.44 4.46 26.17
N THR A 351 -3.79 5.29 27.16
CA THR A 351 -2.85 5.77 28.20
C THR A 351 -3.27 5.36 29.61
N ASN A 352 -4.45 4.76 29.78
CA ASN A 352 -4.83 4.13 31.05
C ASN A 352 -3.87 2.96 31.33
N ASP A 353 -3.30 2.93 32.52
CA ASP A 353 -2.29 1.95 32.99
C ASP A 353 -0.95 1.97 32.23
N GLY A 354 -0.69 3.02 31.43
CA GLY A 354 0.58 3.23 30.74
C GLY A 354 1.68 3.82 31.63
N ALA A 355 2.95 3.55 31.28
CA ALA A 355 4.12 4.11 31.98
C ALA A 355 4.24 5.65 31.83
N THR A 356 3.51 6.25 30.89
CA THR A 356 3.50 7.68 30.57
C THR A 356 2.08 8.19 30.38
N ASN A 357 1.84 9.47 30.65
CA ASN A 357 0.54 10.14 30.43
C ASN A 357 0.31 10.53 28.94
N TRP A 358 1.09 9.98 28.02
CA TRP A 358 0.99 10.21 26.59
C TRP A 358 1.24 8.89 25.86
N SER A 359 0.57 8.73 24.71
CA SER A 359 0.69 7.55 23.86
C SER A 359 1.82 7.71 22.87
N VAL A 360 1.84 8.82 22.12
CA VAL A 360 2.88 9.14 21.14
C VAL A 360 3.70 10.33 21.60
N LEU A 361 5.03 10.24 21.49
CA LEU A 361 5.92 11.39 21.72
C LEU A 361 6.45 11.91 20.38
N ILE A 362 6.21 13.19 20.11
CA ILE A 362 6.88 13.95 19.06
C ILE A 362 7.87 14.90 19.74
N ALA A 363 9.15 14.62 19.64
CA ALA A 363 10.21 15.43 20.22
C ALA A 363 11.08 16.04 19.11
N VAL A 364 11.09 17.36 19.03
CA VAL A 364 11.91 18.13 18.08
C VAL A 364 12.85 19.03 18.87
N THR A 365 14.16 18.81 18.75
CA THR A 365 15.16 19.65 19.45
C THR A 365 15.26 21.04 18.83
N GLY A 366 15.14 21.14 17.50
CA GLY A 366 15.08 22.40 16.77
C GLY A 366 13.70 23.07 16.80
N ALA A 367 13.42 23.85 15.75
CA ALA A 367 12.13 24.49 15.55
C ALA A 367 11.18 23.59 14.75
N VAL A 368 9.89 23.75 15.01
CA VAL A 368 8.81 23.17 14.22
C VAL A 368 8.18 24.27 13.37
N PHE A 369 8.15 24.06 12.06
CA PHE A 369 7.52 24.95 11.08
C PHE A 369 6.33 24.24 10.45
N ILE A 370 5.11 24.66 10.79
CA ILE A 370 3.88 24.21 10.16
C ILE A 370 3.44 25.33 9.22
N GLN A 371 3.72 25.20 7.93
CA GLN A 371 3.46 26.25 6.96
C GLN A 371 2.00 26.22 6.45
N ASN A 372 1.69 27.11 5.50
CA ASN A 372 0.33 27.26 4.98
C ASN A 372 -0.20 25.96 4.36
N ASN A 373 -1.46 25.62 4.66
CA ASN A 373 -2.16 24.42 4.23
C ASN A 373 -1.41 23.14 4.61
N THR A 374 -0.97 23.01 5.87
CA THR A 374 -0.36 21.78 6.38
C THR A 374 -0.94 21.44 7.74
N ASP A 375 -1.06 20.16 8.02
CA ASP A 375 -1.84 19.68 9.16
C ASP A 375 -1.06 18.66 10.00
N VAL A 376 -1.08 18.85 11.32
CA VAL A 376 -0.74 17.80 12.29
C VAL A 376 -2.04 17.32 12.92
N TYR A 377 -2.50 16.13 12.52
CA TYR A 377 -3.70 15.52 13.06
C TYR A 377 -3.37 14.64 14.26
N LEU A 378 -3.99 14.94 15.39
CA LEU A 378 -3.84 14.21 16.65
C LEU A 378 -5.15 13.50 16.97
N TYR A 379 -5.26 12.23 16.57
CA TYR A 379 -6.40 11.38 16.90
C TYR A 379 -6.18 10.71 18.25
N SER A 380 -7.05 10.99 19.21
CA SER A 380 -7.07 10.29 20.48
C SER A 380 -7.44 8.82 20.30
N ASP A 381 -7.05 7.98 21.27
CA ASP A 381 -7.57 6.62 21.34
C ASP A 381 -9.11 6.67 21.39
N PRO A 382 -9.81 5.98 20.48
CA PRO A 382 -11.25 6.11 20.33
C PRO A 382 -12.04 5.55 21.53
N THR A 383 -11.37 4.84 22.44
CA THR A 383 -12.00 4.12 23.56
C THR A 383 -11.50 4.51 24.95
N ASN A 384 -10.29 5.06 25.06
CA ASN A 384 -9.63 5.37 26.32
C ASN A 384 -9.03 6.79 26.35
N GLY A 385 -9.15 7.56 25.25
CA GLY A 385 -8.80 8.97 25.21
C GLY A 385 -7.30 9.30 25.24
N GLY A 386 -6.42 8.31 25.09
CA GLY A 386 -4.97 8.54 25.04
C GLY A 386 -4.58 9.52 23.94
N SER A 387 -3.58 10.36 24.18
CA SER A 387 -3.22 11.47 23.28
C SER A 387 -1.71 11.62 23.12
N ALA A 388 -1.29 12.48 22.19
CA ALA A 388 0.11 12.72 21.87
C ALA A 388 0.70 13.83 22.75
N LEU A 389 2.00 13.74 23.01
CA LEU A 389 2.79 14.82 23.56
C LEU A 389 3.75 15.36 22.51
N MET A 390 3.67 16.65 22.22
CA MET A 390 4.64 17.34 21.37
C MET A 390 5.57 18.21 22.22
N ARG A 391 6.88 18.02 22.06
CA ARG A 391 7.93 18.84 22.69
C ARG A 391 8.77 19.47 21.59
N MET A 392 8.91 20.79 21.64
CA MET A 392 9.72 21.55 20.68
C MET A 392 10.33 22.78 21.33
N ARG A 393 11.43 23.30 20.75
CA ARG A 393 12.03 24.54 21.23
C ARG A 393 11.20 25.76 20.84
N ASN A 394 10.86 25.86 19.55
CA ASN A 394 10.05 26.93 18.99
C ASN A 394 9.00 26.32 18.07
N LEU A 395 7.79 26.89 18.06
CA LEU A 395 6.73 26.56 17.11
C LEU A 395 6.42 27.79 16.27
N THR A 396 6.43 27.65 14.95
CA THR A 396 5.91 28.64 14.01
C THR A 396 4.73 28.03 13.26
N LEU A 397 3.56 28.63 13.43
CA LEU A 397 2.35 28.32 12.66
C LEU A 397 2.15 29.38 11.58
N GLY A 398 2.26 28.98 10.32
CA GLY A 398 1.89 29.81 9.18
C GLY A 398 0.36 29.93 9.05
N ALA A 399 -0.10 30.96 8.34
CA ALA A 399 -1.53 31.11 8.03
C ALA A 399 -2.04 29.83 7.35
N GLY A 400 -3.15 29.24 7.81
CA GLY A 400 -3.70 27.99 7.27
C GLY A 400 -2.99 26.70 7.68
N GLY A 401 -1.92 26.76 8.47
CA GLY A 401 -1.31 25.58 9.10
C GLY A 401 -2.05 25.21 10.39
N THR A 402 -2.28 23.92 10.65
CA THR A 402 -3.04 23.47 11.83
C THR A 402 -2.33 22.39 12.65
N ILE A 403 -2.59 22.41 13.95
CA ILE A 403 -2.49 21.24 14.82
C ILE A 403 -3.92 20.96 15.26
N SER A 404 -4.55 19.93 14.68
CA SER A 404 -5.98 19.69 14.82
C SER A 404 -6.26 18.37 15.52
N ALA A 405 -7.28 18.39 16.37
CA ALA A 405 -7.92 17.21 16.96
C ALA A 405 -9.43 17.21 16.67
N ASP A 406 -9.85 17.89 15.59
CA ASP A 406 -11.26 18.04 15.25
C ASP A 406 -11.89 16.67 14.92
N ASN A 407 -12.99 16.33 15.59
CA ASN A 407 -13.68 15.04 15.49
C ASN A 407 -12.78 13.81 15.80
N ALA A 408 -11.70 14.02 16.54
CA ALA A 408 -10.64 13.02 16.74
C ALA A 408 -10.64 12.42 18.16
N GLY A 409 -11.76 12.52 18.89
CA GLY A 409 -11.94 12.01 20.25
C GLY A 409 -12.60 10.63 20.30
N PHE A 410 -13.27 10.32 21.42
CA PHE A 410 -14.02 9.08 21.59
C PHE A 410 -15.02 8.85 20.44
N VAL A 411 -15.09 7.61 19.95
CA VAL A 411 -16.07 7.27 18.92
C VAL A 411 -17.49 7.27 19.50
N GLY A 412 -18.43 7.92 18.79
CA GLY A 412 -19.85 7.82 19.11
C GLY A 412 -20.33 6.38 18.92
N ARG A 413 -21.06 5.84 19.90
CA ARG A 413 -21.68 4.51 19.79
C ARG A 413 -22.77 4.54 18.71
N SER A 414 -22.59 3.80 17.61
CA SER A 414 -23.73 3.42 16.77
C SER A 414 -24.51 2.33 17.50
N VAL A 415 -25.57 2.72 18.21
CA VAL A 415 -26.56 1.75 18.67
C VAL A 415 -27.28 1.26 17.42
N GLN A 416 -26.99 0.06 16.92
CA GLN A 416 -28.05 -0.68 16.26
C GLN A 416 -29.06 -0.97 17.37
N CYS A 417 -30.19 -0.27 17.36
CA CYS A 417 -31.34 -0.73 18.11
C CYS A 417 -31.63 -2.15 17.62
N ALA A 418 -31.40 -3.12 18.51
CA ALA A 418 -31.85 -4.47 18.30
C ALA A 418 -33.38 -4.46 18.29
N ASP A 419 -33.97 -4.98 17.22
CA ASP A 419 -35.27 -5.64 17.25
C ASP A 419 -35.10 -7.03 16.60
#